data_AF-A0A920JLH5-F1
#
_entry.id   AF-A0A920JLH5-F1
#
_cell.length_a   1.000
_cell.length_b   1.000
_cell.length_c   1.000
_cell.angle_alpha   90.00
_cell.angle_beta   90.00
_cell.angle_gamma   90.00
#
_symmetry.space_group_name_H-M   'P 1'
#
loop_
_entity.id
_entity.type
_entity.pdbx_description
1 polymer ?
#
loop_
_entity_poly.entity_id
_entity_poly.type
_entity_poly.pdbx_seq_one_letter_code
_entity_poly.pdbx_strand_id
1 'polypeptide(L)'
;MIPISDINPAKSNPIISRIFIIASIIVYVLIQPKNPSELFNFFYEFAAIPCEIFNNKPLSIDQYYNNDCSALTSNIVFENKNIFLSLILPIFSMQTLYTY
;
A
#
# COMPACT_ATOMS: atom_id res chain seq x y z
N MET A 1 44.25 -6.10 -17.89
CA MET A 1 43.94 -5.61 -16.53
C MET A 1 42.49 -5.17 -16.52
N ILE A 2 41.65 -5.89 -15.77
CA ILE A 2 40.25 -5.51 -15.53
C ILE A 2 40.28 -4.56 -14.32
N PRO A 3 39.67 -3.37 -14.37
CA PRO A 3 39.73 -2.44 -13.24
C PRO A 3 38.93 -3.01 -12.06
N ILE A 4 39.62 -3.32 -10.96
CA ILE A 4 39.02 -3.69 -9.65
C ILE A 4 39.08 -2.47 -8.72
N SER A 5 38.60 -1.33 -9.20
CA SER A 5 38.21 -0.23 -8.33
C SER A 5 36.69 -0.30 -8.22
N ASP A 6 36.20 -1.32 -7.50
CA ASP A 6 34.85 -1.27 -6.95
C ASP A 6 34.82 -0.09 -5.99
N ILE A 7 34.36 1.06 -6.51
CA ILE A 7 34.29 2.32 -5.79
C ILE A 7 33.02 2.26 -4.93
N ASN A 8 33.07 1.49 -3.86
CA ASN A 8 31.94 1.32 -2.94
C ASN A 8 32.36 1.74 -1.53
N PRO A 9 32.17 3.03 -1.21
CA PRO A 9 30.92 3.35 -0.54
C PRO A 9 30.25 4.64 -1.04
N ALA A 10 28.92 4.64 -1.04
CA ALA A 10 28.12 5.85 -1.20
C ALA A 10 28.49 6.85 -0.09
N LYS A 11 29.16 7.94 -0.46
CA LYS A 11 29.62 8.98 0.48
C LYS A 11 28.49 9.90 0.96
N SER A 12 27.28 9.75 0.41
CA SER A 12 26.11 10.55 0.76
C SER A 12 25.38 9.96 1.97
N ASN A 13 25.00 10.80 2.92
CA ASN A 13 24.10 10.40 4.00
C ASN A 13 22.69 10.18 3.42
N PRO A 14 22.13 8.94 3.47
CA PRO A 14 20.85 8.63 2.82
C PRO A 14 19.66 9.04 3.69
N ILE A 15 19.48 10.35 3.87
CA ILE A 15 18.47 10.91 4.79
C ILE A 15 17.05 10.48 4.38
N ILE A 16 16.71 10.56 3.09
CA ILE A 16 15.38 10.19 2.58
C ILE A 16 15.08 8.72 2.85
N SER A 17 16.04 7.82 2.57
CA SER A 17 15.88 6.39 2.84
C SER A 17 15.70 6.11 4.33
N ARG A 18 16.45 6.81 5.21
CA ARG A 18 16.28 6.67 6.66
C ARG A 18 14.90 7.11 7.13
N ILE A 19 14.41 8.25 6.63
CA ILE A 19 13.06 8.75 6.95
C ILE A 19 12.02 7.74 6.49
N PHE A 20 12.16 7.21 5.27
CA PHE A 20 11.24 6.21 4.73
C PHE A 20 11.20 4.94 5.59
N ILE A 21 12.36 4.40 5.95
CA ILE A 21 12.46 3.22 6.82
C ILE A 21 11.80 3.47 8.18
N ILE A 22 12.07 4.62 8.82
CA ILE A 22 11.48 4.97 10.10
C ILE A 22 9.95 5.09 9.98
N ALA A 23 9.45 5.73 8.93
CA ALA A 23 8.01 5.85 8.69
C ALA A 23 7.35 4.47 8.51
N SER A 24 7.93 3.58 7.71
CA SER A 24 7.43 2.21 7.54
C SER A 24 7.43 1.43 8.87
N ILE A 25 8.48 1.58 9.69
CA ILE A 25 8.54 0.94 11.02
C ILE A 25 7.42 1.47 11.92
N ILE A 26 7.20 2.79 11.94
CA ILE A 26 6.13 3.40 12.75
C ILE A 26 4.76 2.87 12.33
N VAL A 27 4.47 2.83 11.03
CA VAL A 27 3.22 2.28 10.49
C VAL A 27 3.06 0.82 10.90
N TYR A 28 4.09 0.01 10.73
CA TYR A 28 4.05 -1.40 11.08
C TYR A 28 3.81 -1.63 12.57
N VAL A 29 4.48 -0.89 13.46
CA VAL A 29 4.40 -1.14 14.91
C VAL A 29 3.13 -0.57 15.52
N LEU A 30 2.71 0.63 15.11
CA LEU A 30 1.65 1.37 15.80
C LEU A 30 0.30 1.38 15.09
N ILE A 31 0.28 1.25 13.76
CA ILE A 31 -0.94 1.46 12.95
C ILE A 31 -1.46 0.14 12.38
N GLN A 32 -0.56 -0.71 11.86
CA GLN A 32 -0.95 -1.93 11.16
C GLN A 32 -1.45 -3.00 12.16
N PRO A 33 -2.71 -3.47 12.03
CA PRO A 33 -3.25 -4.52 12.90
C PRO A 33 -2.51 -5.84 12.65
N LYS A 34 -2.46 -6.69 13.68
CA LYS A 34 -1.77 -7.99 13.66
C LYS A 34 -2.70 -9.16 13.43
N ASN A 35 -4.00 -8.98 13.67
CA ASN A 35 -5.01 -9.99 13.36
C ASN A 35 -5.17 -10.09 11.83
N PRO A 36 -5.18 -11.30 11.23
CA PRO A 36 -5.26 -11.46 9.78
C PRO A 36 -6.53 -10.88 9.16
N SER A 37 -7.68 -10.99 9.83
CA SER A 37 -8.96 -10.46 9.33
C SER A 37 -8.98 -8.94 9.33
N GLU A 38 -8.48 -8.32 10.40
CA GLU A 38 -8.36 -6.85 10.49
C GLU A 38 -7.30 -6.32 9.52
N LEU A 39 -6.20 -7.07 9.34
CA LEU A 39 -5.15 -6.72 8.40
C LEU A 39 -5.65 -6.72 6.95
N PHE A 40 -6.50 -7.68 6.60
CA PHE A 40 -7.14 -7.69 5.29
C PHE A 40 -8.00 -6.43 5.09
N ASN A 41 -8.86 -6.11 6.06
CA ASN A 41 -9.68 -4.89 5.99
C ASN A 41 -8.82 -3.61 5.92
N PHE A 42 -7.73 -3.53 6.68
CA PHE A 42 -6.79 -2.42 6.64
C PHE A 42 -6.23 -2.17 5.23
N PHE A 43 -5.84 -3.24 4.51
CA PHE A 43 -5.37 -3.08 3.14
C PHE A 43 -6.48 -2.62 2.20
N TYR A 44 -7.72 -3.10 2.35
CA TYR A 44 -8.83 -2.61 1.53
C TYR A 44 -9.21 -1.17 1.85
N GLU A 45 -9.01 -0.71 3.07
CA GLU A 45 -9.31 0.67 3.46
C GLU A 45 -8.23 1.65 2.96
N PHE A 46 -6.95 1.28 3.03
CA PHE A 46 -5.84 2.20 2.76
C PHE A 46 -5.10 1.95 1.44
N ALA A 47 -5.31 0.82 0.74
CA ALA A 47 -4.65 0.53 -0.53
C ALA A 47 -5.55 0.79 -1.73
N ALA A 48 -4.94 1.32 -2.80
CA ALA A 48 -5.66 1.59 -4.03
C ALA A 48 -6.06 0.29 -4.72
N ILE A 49 -7.33 0.22 -5.12
CA ILE A 49 -7.90 -0.93 -5.83
C ILE A 49 -8.18 -0.49 -7.27
N PRO A 50 -7.83 -1.28 -8.31
CA PRO A 50 -8.00 -0.87 -9.70
C PRO A 50 -9.40 -0.36 -10.04
N CYS A 51 -10.46 -1.06 -9.60
CA CYS A 51 -11.83 -0.63 -9.84
C CYS A 51 -12.17 0.74 -9.26
N GLU A 52 -11.55 1.13 -8.14
CA GLU A 52 -11.74 2.46 -7.54
C GLU A 52 -11.08 3.55 -8.38
N ILE A 53 -9.90 3.25 -8.96
CA ILE A 53 -9.17 4.19 -9.81
C ILE A 53 -9.94 4.43 -11.11
N PHE A 54 -10.44 3.38 -11.76
CA PHE A 54 -11.19 3.51 -13.01
C PHE A 54 -12.53 4.24 -12.84
N ASN A 55 -13.24 3.94 -11.75
CA ASN A 55 -14.58 4.52 -11.52
C ASN A 55 -14.56 5.81 -10.68
N ASN A 56 -13.40 6.17 -10.12
CA ASN A 56 -13.21 7.25 -9.16
C ASN A 56 -14.26 7.24 -8.02
N LYS A 57 -14.59 6.04 -7.55
CA LYS A 57 -15.57 5.77 -6.48
C LYS A 57 -15.07 4.64 -5.58
N PRO A 58 -15.39 4.63 -4.28
CA PRO A 58 -15.05 3.53 -3.40
C PRO A 58 -15.67 2.21 -3.87
N LEU A 59 -15.00 1.09 -3.57
CA LEU A 59 -15.39 -0.24 -4.01
C LEU A 59 -16.76 -0.65 -3.45
N SER A 60 -17.65 -1.16 -4.30
CA SER A 60 -18.89 -1.79 -3.87
C SER A 60 -18.72 -3.27 -3.53
N ILE A 61 -19.65 -3.81 -2.74
CA ILE A 61 -19.65 -5.23 -2.36
C ILE A 61 -19.76 -6.16 -3.58
N ASP A 62 -20.54 -5.75 -4.60
CA ASP A 62 -20.74 -6.53 -5.82
C ASP A 62 -19.48 -6.52 -6.69
N GLN A 63 -18.78 -5.38 -6.77
CA GLN A 63 -17.51 -5.27 -7.47
C GLN A 63 -16.42 -6.11 -6.78
N TYR A 64 -16.45 -6.18 -5.45
CA TYR A 64 -15.55 -7.03 -4.67
C TYR A 64 -15.78 -8.52 -4.93
N TYR A 65 -17.02 -9.02 -4.77
CA TYR A 65 -17.30 -10.44 -4.91
C TYR A 65 -17.25 -10.96 -6.35
N ASN A 66 -17.66 -10.14 -7.32
CA ASN A 66 -17.64 -10.54 -8.74
C ASN A 66 -16.29 -10.25 -9.41
N ASN A 67 -15.39 -9.53 -8.73
CA ASN A 67 -14.11 -9.07 -9.29
C ASN A 67 -14.27 -8.36 -10.66
N ASP A 68 -15.34 -7.56 -10.77
CA ASP A 68 -15.72 -6.87 -12.00
C ASP A 68 -16.06 -5.42 -11.67
N CYS A 69 -15.29 -4.49 -12.26
CA CYS A 69 -15.46 -3.06 -12.05
C CYS A 69 -16.75 -2.50 -12.68
N SER A 70 -17.37 -3.25 -13.60
CA SER A 70 -18.61 -2.89 -14.28
C SER A 70 -19.87 -3.44 -13.61
N ALA A 71 -19.72 -4.24 -12.55
CA ALA A 71 -20.83 -4.76 -11.78
C ALA A 71 -21.73 -3.63 -11.24
N LEU A 72 -23.04 -3.87 -11.23
CA LEU A 72 -24.02 -2.94 -10.69
C LEU A 72 -23.71 -2.68 -9.22
N THR A 73 -23.60 -1.40 -8.85
CA THR A 73 -23.22 -0.99 -7.50
C THR A 73 -24.43 -0.99 -6.57
N SER A 74 -24.43 -1.85 -5.55
CA SER A 74 -25.38 -1.75 -4.43
C SER A 74 -24.79 -0.98 -3.24
N ASN A 75 -24.05 -1.68 -2.37
CA ASN A 75 -23.53 -1.19 -1.11
C ASN A 75 -22.03 -0.90 -1.20
N ILE A 76 -21.60 0.24 -0.65
CA ILE A 76 -20.20 0.65 -0.60
C ILE A 76 -19.55 0.05 0.65
N VAL A 77 -18.35 -0.53 0.51
CA VAL A 77 -17.66 -1.16 1.65
C VAL A 77 -17.00 -0.13 2.55
N PHE A 78 -16.30 0.85 1.96
CA PHE A 78 -15.58 1.92 2.67
C PHE A 78 -16.00 3.30 2.14
N GLU A 79 -17.09 3.86 2.67
CA GLU A 79 -17.68 5.11 2.17
C GLU A 79 -16.73 6.32 2.27
N ASN A 80 -15.92 6.37 3.32
CA ASN A 80 -15.04 7.52 3.60
C ASN A 80 -13.63 7.36 3.02
N LYS A 81 -13.39 6.34 2.20
CA LYS A 81 -12.06 6.06 1.65
C LYS A 81 -11.64 7.14 0.65
N ASN A 82 -10.44 7.70 0.85
CA ASN A 82 -9.84 8.64 -0.08
C ASN A 82 -8.97 7.90 -1.11
N ILE A 83 -9.42 7.89 -2.36
CA ILE A 83 -8.80 7.14 -3.47
C ILE A 83 -7.37 7.64 -3.77
N PHE A 84 -7.15 8.96 -3.77
CA PHE A 84 -5.83 9.53 -4.05
C PHE A 84 -4.82 9.19 -2.96
N LEU A 85 -5.24 9.25 -1.70
CA LEU A 85 -4.37 8.89 -0.58
C LEU A 85 -4.02 7.40 -0.59
N SER A 86 -4.95 6.57 -1.08
CA SER A 86 -4.78 5.13 -1.21
C SER A 86 -3.71 4.72 -2.23
N LEU A 87 -3.30 5.62 -3.14
CA LEU A 87 -2.19 5.37 -4.07
C LEU A 87 -0.82 5.51 -3.40
N ILE A 88 -0.72 6.29 -2.32
CA ILE A 88 0.56 6.68 -1.70
C ILE A 88 0.79 5.92 -0.39
N LEU A 89 -0.25 5.78 0.44
CA LEU A 89 -0.14 5.13 1.75
C LEU A 89 0.42 3.70 1.71
N PRO A 90 0.06 2.84 0.73
CA PRO A 90 0.55 1.47 0.69
C PRO A 90 2.05 1.34 0.60
N ILE A 91 2.74 2.37 0.10
CA ILE A 91 4.20 2.36 -0.04
C ILE A 91 4.88 2.13 1.33
N PHE A 92 4.26 2.60 2.41
CA PHE A 92 4.78 2.42 3.77
C PHE A 92 4.34 1.10 4.42
N SER A 93 3.25 0.48 3.97
CA SER A 93 2.69 -0.75 4.56
C SER A 93 3.01 -2.03 3.77
N MET A 94 3.32 -1.94 2.48
CA MET A 94 3.56 -3.10 1.60
C MET A 94 4.97 -3.73 1.70
N GLN A 95 5.81 -3.24 2.61
CA GLN A 95 7.18 -3.76 2.75
C GLN A 95 7.24 -5.23 3.23
N THR A 96 6.11 -5.80 3.67
CA THR A 96 5.99 -7.19 4.18
C THR A 96 5.59 -8.24 3.13
N LEU A 97 5.22 -7.85 1.90
CA LEU A 97 4.79 -8.80 0.86
C LEU A 97 5.94 -9.46 0.08
N TYR A 98 7.20 -9.06 0.31
CA TYR A 98 8.38 -9.63 -0.37
C TYR A 98 9.16 -10.65 0.47
N THR A 99 8.61 -11.10 1.60
CA THR A 99 9.28 -12.01 2.55
C THR A 99 8.62 -13.39 2.69
N TYR A 100 7.77 -13.79 1.76
CA TYR A 100 7.27 -15.16 1.64
C TYR A 100 7.28 -15.63 0.20
#